data_AF-A0A3N5FM71-F1
#
_entry.id   AF-A0A3N5FM71-F1
#
_cell.length_a   1.000
_cell.length_b   1.000
_cell.length_c   1.000
_cell.angle_alpha   90.00
_cell.angle_beta   90.00
_cell.angle_gamma   90.00
#
_symmetry.space_group_name_H-M   'P 1'
#
loop_
_entity.id
_entity.type
_entity.pdbx_description
1 polymer ?
#
loop_
_entity_poly.entity_id
_entity_poly.type
_entity_poly.pdbx_seq_one_letter_code
_entity_poly.pdbx_strand_id
1 'polypeptide(L)'
;MDMHNALQNSIQNWAEDRARFSHDWLMNSFYQAIVGLINVCEGKVQVDDIRSNVILLIQDWRKNMSIALRLINTCEESMSPRVLLDKLPLSLLDDEDKAGLNIIAHRIWLERYEIKQKLMDADACIRKVNSAIDYLEKNLLESKWERSSLTEFEKILSTIKDGCIELIAAMSNLPKHIMV
;
A
#
# COMPACT_ATOMS: atom_id res chain seq x y z
N MET A 1 10.15 29.05 -10.45
CA MET A 1 9.84 27.61 -10.59
C MET A 1 8.34 27.51 -10.40
N ASP A 2 7.59 27.32 -11.47
CA ASP A 2 6.14 27.55 -11.49
C ASP A 2 5.41 26.54 -10.59
N MET A 3 4.55 27.08 -9.71
CA MET A 3 3.69 26.33 -8.80
C MET A 3 2.82 25.29 -9.55
N HIS A 4 2.49 25.60 -10.82
CA HIS A 4 1.77 24.72 -11.74
C HIS A 4 2.55 23.42 -12.08
N ASN A 5 3.87 23.51 -12.28
CA ASN A 5 4.72 22.33 -12.55
C ASN A 5 4.86 21.46 -11.30
N ALA A 6 4.90 22.06 -10.10
CA ALA A 6 5.02 21.32 -8.84
C ALA A 6 3.77 20.46 -8.55
N LEU A 7 2.57 20.99 -8.82
CA LEU A 7 1.30 20.30 -8.59
C LEU A 7 1.02 19.20 -9.64
N GLN A 8 1.34 19.42 -10.91
CA GLN A 8 1.25 18.36 -11.91
C GLN A 8 2.25 17.22 -11.63
N ASN A 9 3.46 17.57 -11.19
CA ASN A 9 4.42 16.57 -10.74
C ASN A 9 3.89 15.78 -9.53
N SER A 10 3.27 16.41 -8.53
CA SER A 10 2.78 15.68 -7.34
C SER A 10 1.66 14.67 -7.64
N ILE A 11 0.69 15.04 -8.49
CA ILE A 11 -0.43 14.15 -8.88
C ILE A 11 0.08 12.96 -9.71
N GLN A 12 0.93 13.23 -10.70
CA GLN A 12 1.49 12.18 -11.56
C GLN A 12 2.39 11.24 -10.75
N ASN A 13 3.16 11.79 -9.81
CA ASN A 13 3.98 10.99 -8.89
C ASN A 13 3.14 10.06 -8.01
N TRP A 14 1.94 10.46 -7.57
CA TRP A 14 1.13 9.61 -6.69
C TRP A 14 0.62 8.34 -7.39
N ALA A 15 0.07 8.47 -8.61
CA ALA A 15 -0.48 7.32 -9.33
C ALA A 15 0.62 6.32 -9.72
N GLU A 16 1.77 6.83 -10.13
CA GLU A 16 2.97 6.05 -10.44
C GLU A 16 3.53 5.38 -9.18
N ASP A 17 3.69 6.11 -8.07
CA ASP A 17 4.14 5.56 -6.79
C ASP A 17 3.22 4.44 -6.30
N ARG A 18 1.90 4.65 -6.41
CA ARG A 18 0.90 3.66 -6.04
C ARG A 18 1.03 2.41 -6.90
N ALA A 19 1.16 2.56 -8.22
CA ALA A 19 1.32 1.42 -9.13
C ALA A 19 2.60 0.64 -8.86
N ARG A 20 3.72 1.36 -8.64
CA ARG A 20 5.01 0.76 -8.28
C ARG A 20 4.92 -0.01 -6.97
N PHE A 21 4.25 0.55 -5.97
CA PHE A 21 4.05 -0.15 -4.71
C PHE A 21 3.13 -1.37 -4.86
N SER A 22 1.93 -1.20 -5.44
CA SER A 22 0.89 -2.23 -5.42
C SER A 22 1.12 -3.35 -6.44
N HIS A 23 1.48 -2.99 -7.68
CA HIS A 23 1.66 -3.97 -8.75
C HIS A 23 3.10 -4.48 -8.79
N ASP A 24 4.07 -3.58 -8.92
CA ASP A 24 5.45 -4.01 -9.18
C ASP A 24 6.07 -4.67 -7.95
N TRP A 25 5.91 -4.06 -6.78
CA TRP A 25 6.49 -4.61 -5.56
C TRP A 25 5.56 -5.60 -4.85
N LEU A 26 4.39 -5.17 -4.39
CA LEU A 26 3.55 -5.98 -3.51
C LEU A 26 3.04 -7.25 -4.21
N MET A 27 2.47 -7.13 -5.41
CA MET A 27 1.88 -8.26 -6.14
C MET A 27 2.93 -9.11 -6.88
N ASN A 28 3.85 -8.47 -7.61
CA ASN A 28 4.77 -9.19 -8.49
C ASN A 28 6.06 -9.67 -7.79
N SER A 29 6.43 -9.08 -6.66
CA SER A 29 7.65 -9.44 -5.93
C SER A 29 7.34 -10.02 -4.54
N PHE A 30 6.84 -9.20 -3.62
CA PHE A 30 6.68 -9.57 -2.21
C PHE A 30 5.71 -10.74 -2.00
N TYR A 31 4.53 -10.68 -2.61
CA TYR A 31 3.55 -11.76 -2.56
C TYR A 31 4.09 -13.07 -3.15
N GLN A 32 4.79 -13.01 -4.28
CA GLN A 32 5.37 -14.20 -4.91
C GLN A 32 6.46 -14.82 -4.03
N ALA A 33 7.26 -14.01 -3.33
CA ALA A 33 8.25 -14.50 -2.37
C ALA A 33 7.58 -15.25 -1.20
N ILE A 34 6.45 -14.75 -0.68
CA ILE A 34 5.66 -15.45 0.35
C ILE A 34 5.14 -16.79 -0.17
N VAL A 35 4.54 -16.81 -1.36
CA VAL A 35 4.05 -18.05 -1.98
C VAL A 35 5.20 -19.05 -2.18
N GLY A 36 6.37 -18.58 -2.60
CA GLY A 36 7.58 -19.39 -2.70
C GLY A 36 7.95 -20.03 -1.36
N LEU A 37 7.99 -19.25 -0.28
CA LEU A 37 8.29 -19.77 1.06
C LEU A 37 7.25 -20.76 1.58
N ILE A 38 5.96 -20.55 1.29
CA ILE A 38 4.91 -21.52 1.62
C ILE A 38 5.17 -22.86 0.91
N ASN A 39 5.50 -22.83 -0.39
CA ASN A 39 5.83 -24.04 -1.14
C ASN A 39 7.07 -24.77 -0.57
N VAL A 40 8.01 -24.05 0.03
CA VAL A 40 9.15 -24.66 0.75
C VAL A 40 8.68 -25.34 2.04
N CYS A 41 7.84 -24.68 2.84
CA CYS A 41 7.24 -25.27 4.04
C CYS A 41 6.44 -26.55 3.72
N GLU A 42 5.73 -26.58 2.59
CA GLU A 42 4.98 -27.74 2.10
C GLU A 42 5.88 -28.82 1.46
N GLY A 43 7.19 -28.59 1.34
CA GLY A 43 8.14 -29.51 0.74
C GLY A 43 8.06 -29.63 -0.80
N LYS A 44 7.31 -28.74 -1.46
CA LYS A 44 7.18 -28.68 -2.93
C LYS A 44 8.45 -28.12 -3.60
N VAL A 45 9.18 -27.27 -2.89
CA VAL A 45 10.45 -26.68 -3.33
C VAL A 45 11.51 -26.90 -2.25
N GLN A 46 12.72 -27.29 -2.66
CA GLN A 46 13.86 -27.40 -1.76
C GLN A 46 14.70 -26.13 -1.84
N VAL A 47 15.10 -25.58 -0.69
CA VAL A 47 15.96 -24.40 -0.62
C VAL A 47 16.98 -24.60 0.48
N ASP A 48 18.23 -24.22 0.19
CA ASP A 48 19.37 -24.49 1.07
C ASP A 48 19.31 -23.69 2.37
N ASP A 49 18.77 -22.46 2.33
CA ASP A 49 18.68 -21.58 3.50
C ASP A 49 17.36 -20.80 3.55
N ILE A 50 16.32 -21.48 4.06
CA ILE A 50 15.01 -20.87 4.32
C ILE A 50 15.10 -19.70 5.32
N ARG A 51 16.04 -19.73 6.28
CA ARG A 51 16.16 -18.70 7.31
C ARG A 51 16.59 -17.37 6.72
N SER A 52 17.63 -17.38 5.90
CA SER A 52 18.09 -16.18 5.23
C SER A 52 16.99 -15.59 4.33
N ASN A 53 16.23 -16.43 3.61
CA ASN A 53 15.12 -15.95 2.78
C ASN A 53 14.01 -15.29 3.58
N VAL A 54 13.64 -15.84 4.74
CA VAL A 54 12.64 -15.22 5.61
C VAL A 54 13.15 -13.90 6.20
N ILE A 55 14.43 -13.80 6.57
CA ILE A 55 15.03 -12.54 7.04
C ILE A 55 14.97 -11.47 5.94
N LEU A 56 15.33 -11.82 4.71
CA LEU A 56 15.25 -10.92 3.56
C LEU A 56 13.82 -10.46 3.29
N LEU A 57 12.84 -11.37 3.39
CA LEU A 57 11.42 -11.04 3.26
C LEU A 57 11.01 -9.98 4.29
N ILE A 58 11.36 -10.17 5.57
CA ILE A 58 11.01 -9.22 6.63
C ILE A 58 11.65 -7.85 6.36
N GLN A 59 12.93 -7.82 6.01
CA GLN A 59 13.64 -6.57 5.71
C GLN A 59 13.01 -5.83 4.53
N ASP A 60 12.63 -6.56 3.47
CA ASP A 60 11.97 -5.98 2.31
C ASP A 60 10.60 -5.38 2.65
N TRP A 61 9.80 -6.07 3.48
CA TRP A 61 8.56 -5.50 4.01
C TRP A 61 8.80 -4.19 4.77
N ARG A 62 9.74 -4.18 5.73
CA ARG A 62 10.02 -2.99 6.57
C ARG A 62 10.41 -1.78 5.73
N LYS A 63 11.24 -1.99 4.70
CA LYS A 63 11.67 -0.93 3.80
C LYS A 63 10.49 -0.28 3.07
N ASN A 64 9.57 -1.10 2.58
CA ASN A 64 8.47 -0.65 1.72
C ASN A 64 7.20 -0.26 2.48
N MET A 65 7.01 -0.71 3.73
CA MET A 65 5.84 -0.36 4.55
C MET A 65 5.69 1.17 4.70
N SER A 66 6.80 1.89 4.85
CA SER A 66 6.79 3.36 4.93
C SER A 66 6.21 4.02 3.68
N ILE A 67 6.40 3.42 2.50
CA ILE A 67 5.86 3.88 1.22
C ILE A 67 4.34 3.69 1.21
N ALA A 68 3.86 2.53 1.68
CA ALA A 68 2.42 2.24 1.81
C ALA A 68 1.70 3.29 2.67
N LEU A 69 2.26 3.56 3.86
CA LEU A 69 1.70 4.55 4.80
C LEU A 69 1.74 5.97 4.20
N ARG A 70 2.83 6.34 3.53
CA ARG A 70 2.92 7.62 2.82
C ARG A 70 1.82 7.75 1.76
N LEU A 71 1.61 6.70 0.96
CA LEU A 71 0.61 6.70 -0.12
C LEU A 71 -0.82 6.92 0.42
N ILE A 72 -1.17 6.27 1.53
CA ILE A 72 -2.46 6.45 2.20
C ILE A 72 -2.58 7.89 2.72
N ASN A 73 -1.56 8.37 3.44
CA ASN A 73 -1.59 9.69 4.07
C ASN A 73 -1.63 10.85 3.06
N THR A 74 -1.10 10.65 1.85
CA THR A 74 -1.02 11.68 0.80
C THR A 74 -2.10 11.53 -0.28
N CYS A 75 -2.93 10.48 -0.22
CA CYS A 75 -3.96 10.21 -1.22
C CYS A 75 -4.99 11.34 -1.31
N GLU A 76 -5.49 11.83 -0.17
CA GLU A 76 -6.50 12.88 -0.15
C GLU A 76 -5.97 14.17 -0.78
N GLU A 77 -4.76 14.58 -0.41
CA GLU A 77 -4.11 15.79 -0.95
C GLU A 77 -3.85 15.66 -2.46
N SER A 78 -3.38 14.50 -2.91
CA SER A 78 -2.95 14.29 -4.30
C SER A 78 -4.11 14.03 -5.26
N MET A 79 -5.20 13.43 -4.79
CA MET A 79 -6.29 12.92 -5.64
C MET A 79 -7.61 13.67 -5.49
N SER A 80 -7.70 14.59 -4.53
CA SER A 80 -8.87 15.44 -4.35
C SER A 80 -9.06 16.39 -5.54
N PRO A 81 -10.30 16.69 -5.97
CA PRO A 81 -10.59 17.71 -6.99
C PRO A 81 -10.04 19.10 -6.68
N ARG A 82 -9.65 19.37 -5.42
CA ARG A 82 -8.97 20.61 -5.00
C ARG A 82 -7.82 20.98 -5.93
N VAL A 83 -7.04 19.99 -6.36
CA VAL A 83 -5.86 20.18 -7.20
C VAL A 83 -6.20 20.67 -8.62
N LEU A 84 -7.48 20.66 -9.01
CA LEU A 84 -7.96 21.17 -10.29
C LEU A 84 -8.31 22.67 -10.24
N LEU A 85 -8.49 23.25 -9.07
CA LEU A 85 -8.87 24.67 -8.93
C LEU A 85 -7.76 25.63 -9.38
N ASP A 86 -6.51 25.17 -9.32
CA ASP A 86 -5.35 25.90 -9.82
C ASP A 86 -5.08 25.64 -11.32
N LYS A 87 -6.00 24.95 -12.01
CA LYS A 87 -5.89 24.64 -13.45
C LYS A 87 -6.97 25.38 -14.24
N LEU A 88 -6.64 25.75 -15.48
CA LEU A 88 -7.61 26.36 -16.39
C LEU A 88 -8.77 25.39 -16.68
N PRO A 89 -10.03 25.89 -16.80
CA PRO A 89 -10.42 27.29 -16.67
C PRO A 89 -10.65 27.75 -15.21
N LEU A 90 -10.67 26.84 -14.24
CA LEU A 90 -11.03 27.11 -12.84
C LEU A 90 -10.04 28.06 -12.15
N SER A 91 -8.80 28.12 -12.62
CA SER A 91 -7.80 29.08 -12.13
C SER A 91 -8.19 30.55 -12.35
N LEU A 92 -9.15 30.84 -13.24
CA LEU A 92 -9.66 32.18 -13.53
C LEU A 92 -10.75 32.65 -12.56
N LEU A 93 -11.29 31.76 -11.73
CA LEU A 93 -12.24 32.12 -10.68
C LEU A 93 -11.54 33.00 -9.64
N ASP A 94 -12.30 33.91 -9.03
CA ASP A 94 -11.82 34.65 -7.87
C ASP A 94 -11.63 33.74 -6.64
N ASP A 95 -10.96 34.26 -5.61
CA ASP A 95 -10.60 33.46 -4.45
C ASP A 95 -11.82 33.02 -3.62
N GLU A 96 -12.91 33.80 -3.64
CA GLU A 96 -14.15 33.48 -2.93
C GLU A 96 -14.87 32.30 -3.61
N ASP A 97 -15.02 32.37 -4.93
CA ASP A 97 -15.60 31.30 -5.74
C ASP A 97 -14.75 30.02 -5.66
N LYS A 98 -13.42 30.13 -5.72
CA LYS A 98 -12.52 28.97 -5.52
C LYS A 98 -12.70 28.35 -4.15
N ALA A 99 -12.78 29.15 -3.09
CA ALA A 99 -12.96 28.64 -1.73
C ALA A 99 -14.30 27.91 -1.59
N GLY A 100 -15.39 28.47 -2.12
CA GLY A 100 -16.70 27.85 -2.15
C GLY A 100 -16.71 26.53 -2.91
N LEU A 101 -16.18 26.53 -4.13
CA LEU A 101 -16.11 25.34 -4.98
C LEU A 101 -15.21 24.25 -4.38
N ASN A 102 -14.08 24.64 -3.77
CA ASN A 102 -13.16 23.75 -3.06
C ASN A 102 -13.89 22.91 -2.01
N ILE A 103 -14.59 23.58 -1.10
CA ILE A 103 -15.28 22.91 0.02
C ILE A 103 -16.34 21.94 -0.53
N ILE A 104 -17.13 22.38 -1.49
CA ILE A 104 -18.24 21.58 -2.04
C ILE A 104 -17.71 20.38 -2.84
N ALA A 105 -16.79 20.61 -3.79
CA ALA A 105 -16.26 19.57 -4.65
C ALA A 105 -15.51 18.50 -3.84
N HIS A 106 -14.71 18.92 -2.87
CA HIS A 106 -13.99 18.00 -2.01
C HIS A 106 -14.93 17.17 -1.12
N ARG A 107 -15.96 17.79 -0.51
CA ARG A 107 -16.94 17.06 0.30
C ARG A 107 -17.69 16.03 -0.54
N ILE A 108 -18.20 16.43 -1.71
CA ILE A 108 -18.90 15.51 -2.63
C ILE A 108 -17.98 14.35 -3.03
N TRP A 109 -16.72 14.63 -3.32
CA TRP A 109 -15.74 13.59 -3.68
C TRP A 109 -15.50 12.59 -2.55
N LEU A 110 -15.31 13.07 -1.31
CA LEU A 110 -15.14 12.20 -0.14
C LEU A 110 -16.34 11.26 0.05
N GLU A 111 -17.56 11.80 -0.07
CA GLU A 111 -18.81 11.07 0.13
C GLU A 111 -19.09 10.10 -1.04
N ARG A 112 -19.07 10.59 -2.28
CA ARG A 112 -19.41 9.80 -3.48
C ARG A 112 -18.47 8.62 -3.68
N TYR A 113 -17.19 8.78 -3.37
CA TYR A 113 -16.17 7.76 -3.64
C TYR A 113 -15.69 7.03 -2.37
N GLU A 114 -16.30 7.32 -1.22
CA GLU A 114 -16.04 6.69 0.08
C GLU A 114 -14.54 6.69 0.45
N ILE A 115 -13.84 7.78 0.12
CA ILE A 115 -12.37 7.84 0.19
C ILE A 115 -11.86 7.52 1.60
N LYS A 116 -12.53 8.05 2.63
CA LYS A 116 -12.15 7.80 4.03
C LYS A 116 -12.20 6.31 4.37
N GLN A 117 -13.26 5.63 3.97
CA GLN A 117 -13.40 4.19 4.23
C GLN A 117 -12.30 3.41 3.50
N LYS A 118 -12.05 3.70 2.23
CA LYS A 118 -11.00 3.03 1.45
C LYS A 118 -9.60 3.21 2.05
N LEU A 119 -9.30 4.40 2.57
CA LEU A 119 -8.04 4.67 3.26
C LEU A 119 -7.94 3.90 4.58
N MET A 120 -9.03 3.82 5.34
CA MET A 120 -9.09 3.02 6.57
C MET A 120 -8.91 1.53 6.28
N ASP A 121 -9.54 1.01 5.22
CA ASP A 121 -9.43 -0.40 4.82
C ASP A 121 -7.98 -0.72 4.42
N ALA A 122 -7.32 0.15 3.65
CA ALA A 122 -5.93 -0.01 3.29
C ALA A 122 -4.99 0.03 4.51
N ASP A 123 -5.21 0.96 5.45
CA ASP A 123 -4.43 1.04 6.71
C ASP A 123 -4.61 -0.23 7.56
N ALA A 124 -5.85 -0.72 7.67
CA ALA A 124 -6.15 -1.96 8.39
C ALA A 124 -5.43 -3.16 7.77
N CYS A 125 -5.39 -3.26 6.43
CA CYS A 125 -4.66 -4.32 5.73
C CYS A 125 -3.15 -4.23 5.99
N ILE A 126 -2.55 -3.03 5.94
CA ILE A 126 -1.14 -2.81 6.27
C ILE A 126 -0.85 -3.28 7.70
N ARG A 127 -1.68 -2.89 8.67
CA ARG A 127 -1.52 -3.31 10.07
C ARG A 127 -1.61 -4.81 10.23
N LYS A 128 -2.55 -5.47 9.56
CA LYS A 128 -2.70 -6.93 9.58
C LYS A 128 -1.44 -7.64 9.09
N VAL A 129 -0.91 -7.23 7.92
CA VAL A 129 0.33 -7.79 7.39
C VAL A 129 1.50 -7.49 8.33
N ASN A 130 1.60 -6.26 8.84
CA ASN A 130 2.67 -5.87 9.75
C ASN A 130 2.65 -6.68 11.05
N SER A 131 1.49 -6.87 11.68
CA SER A 131 1.36 -7.71 12.89
C SER A 131 1.79 -9.16 12.64
N ALA A 132 1.46 -9.71 11.47
CA ALA A 132 1.89 -11.06 11.11
C ALA A 132 3.41 -11.14 10.86
N ILE A 133 4.01 -10.11 10.27
CA ILE A 133 5.47 -9.97 10.11
C ILE A 133 6.16 -9.79 11.47
N ASP A 134 5.61 -8.98 12.38
CA ASP A 134 6.13 -8.82 13.74
C ASP A 134 6.15 -10.17 14.49
N TYR A 135 5.06 -10.92 14.35
CA TYR A 135 4.95 -12.26 14.94
C TYR A 135 5.95 -13.23 14.32
N LEU A 136 6.13 -13.19 12.99
CA LEU A 136 7.13 -13.98 12.28
C LEU A 136 8.55 -13.67 12.78
N GLU A 137 8.91 -12.38 12.85
CA GLU A 137 10.21 -11.89 13.31
C GLU A 137 10.53 -12.35 14.74
N LYS A 138 9.57 -12.24 15.65
CA LYS A 138 9.72 -12.72 17.02
C LYS A 138 9.98 -14.22 17.08
N ASN A 139 9.18 -15.02 16.37
CA ASN A 139 9.33 -16.48 16.34
C ASN A 139 10.68 -16.89 15.74
N LEU A 140 11.19 -16.18 14.74
CA LEU A 140 12.51 -16.45 14.14
C LEU A 140 13.67 -16.26 15.11
N LEU A 141 13.56 -15.27 16.01
CA LEU A 141 14.58 -14.96 17.00
C LEU A 141 14.56 -15.96 18.17
N GLU A 142 13.38 -16.45 18.54
CA GLU A 142 13.18 -17.30 19.72
C GLU A 142 13.30 -18.81 19.43
N SER A 143 13.04 -19.27 18.21
CA SER A 143 12.94 -20.70 17.89
C SER A 143 14.22 -21.33 17.32
N LYS A 144 14.49 -22.57 17.75
CA LYS A 144 15.37 -23.50 17.03
C LYS A 144 14.58 -24.03 15.83
N TRP A 145 15.12 -23.88 14.63
CA TRP A 145 14.48 -24.27 13.38
C TRP A 145 14.44 -25.80 13.23
N GLU A 146 13.46 -26.43 13.87
CA GLU A 146 13.19 -27.86 13.77
C GLU A 146 12.09 -28.14 12.74
N ARG A 147 12.01 -29.32 12.13
CA ARG A 147 10.98 -29.64 11.13
C ARG A 147 9.55 -29.41 11.63
N SER A 148 9.31 -29.60 12.93
CA SER A 148 8.03 -29.33 13.59
C SER A 148 7.63 -27.84 13.59
N SER A 149 8.59 -26.91 13.46
CA SER A 149 8.30 -25.48 13.38
C SER A 149 7.84 -25.04 11.99
N LEU A 150 8.08 -25.85 10.94
CA LEU A 150 7.68 -25.51 9.56
C LEU A 150 6.17 -25.37 9.39
N THR A 151 5.37 -26.18 10.08
CA THR A 151 3.91 -26.07 10.05
C THR A 151 3.42 -24.77 10.67
N GLU A 152 4.08 -24.28 11.73
CA GLU A 152 3.73 -23.00 12.33
C GLU A 152 4.15 -21.84 11.44
N PHE A 153 5.35 -21.91 10.84
CA PHE A 153 5.80 -20.94 9.85
C PHE A 153 4.86 -20.85 8.64
N GLU A 154 4.39 -21.98 8.13
CA GLU A 154 3.43 -22.03 7.03
C GLU A 154 2.13 -21.27 7.35
N LYS A 155 1.60 -21.41 8.57
CA LYS A 155 0.40 -20.68 9.00
C LYS A 155 0.63 -19.17 9.08
N ILE A 156 1.78 -18.76 9.61
CA ILE A 156 2.14 -17.34 9.69
C ILE A 156 2.29 -16.76 8.27
N LEU A 157 3.02 -17.45 7.39
CA LEU A 157 3.20 -17.05 5.98
C LEU A 157 1.86 -17.01 5.24
N SER A 158 0.94 -17.94 5.51
CA SER A 158 -0.41 -17.92 4.94
C SER A 158 -1.21 -16.71 5.42
N THR A 159 -1.08 -16.33 6.69
CA THR A 159 -1.71 -15.11 7.23
C THR A 159 -1.17 -13.85 6.54
N ILE A 160 0.15 -13.80 6.32
CA ILE A 160 0.79 -12.70 5.57
C ILE A 160 0.29 -12.69 4.11
N LYS A 161 0.20 -13.86 3.46
CA LYS A 161 -0.30 -14.01 2.09
C LYS A 161 -1.71 -13.45 1.96
N ASP A 162 -2.62 -13.84 2.84
CA ASP A 162 -4.02 -13.42 2.81
C ASP A 162 -4.14 -11.91 3.07
N GLY A 163 -3.36 -11.39 4.03
CA GLY A 163 -3.26 -9.95 4.25
C GLY A 163 -2.71 -9.17 3.03
N CYS A 164 -1.77 -9.75 2.28
CA CYS A 164 -1.28 -9.14 1.04
C CYS A 164 -2.36 -9.11 -0.05
N ILE A 165 -3.19 -10.15 -0.18
CA ILE A 165 -4.30 -10.18 -1.13
C ILE A 165 -5.29 -9.06 -0.80
N GLU A 166 -5.67 -8.94 0.47
CA GLU A 166 -6.56 -7.87 0.94
C GLU A 166 -5.94 -6.48 0.69
N LEU A 167 -4.65 -6.30 0.97
CA LEU A 167 -3.94 -5.05 0.73
C LEU A 167 -3.87 -4.69 -0.77
N ILE A 168 -3.60 -5.67 -1.65
CA ILE A 168 -3.60 -5.46 -3.10
C ILE A 168 -4.97 -4.97 -3.57
N ALA A 169 -6.05 -5.59 -3.07
CA ALA A 169 -7.42 -5.17 -3.38
C ALA A 169 -7.71 -3.75 -2.87
N ALA A 170 -7.36 -3.46 -1.61
CA ALA A 170 -7.56 -2.14 -1.00
C ALA A 170 -6.79 -1.03 -1.76
N MET A 171 -5.51 -1.26 -2.08
CA MET A 171 -4.70 -0.31 -2.85
C MET A 171 -5.22 -0.12 -4.28
N SER A 172 -5.78 -1.17 -4.89
CA SER A 172 -6.38 -1.09 -6.23
C SER A 172 -7.65 -0.24 -6.26
N ASN A 173 -8.40 -0.23 -5.16
CA ASN A 173 -9.64 0.55 -4.98
C ASN A 173 -9.40 2.04 -4.71
N LEU A 174 -8.17 2.42 -4.33
CA LEU A 174 -7.80 3.84 -4.24
C LEU A 174 -7.89 4.50 -5.64
N PRO A 175 -8.16 5.81 -5.71
CA PRO A 175 -8.24 6.53 -6.98
C PRO A 175 -7.02 6.26 -7.87
N LYS A 176 -7.18 6.32 -9.20
CA LYS A 176 -6.04 6.25 -10.16
C LYS A 176 -5.82 7.58 -10.89
N HIS A 177 -6.86 8.39 -10.91
CA HIS A 177 -6.95 9.70 -11.51
C HIS A 177 -7.85 10.56 -10.61
N ILE A 178 -7.77 11.87 -10.73
CA ILE A 178 -8.68 12.77 -10.02
C ILE A 178 -10.07 12.52 -10.56
N MET A 179 -10.97 12.05 -9.70
CA MET A 179 -12.36 11.77 -10.04
C MET A 179 -13.18 13.02 -9.73
N VAL A 180 -14.01 13.46 -10.67
CA VAL A 180 -14.87 14.65 -10.53
C VAL A 180 -16.33 14.21 -10.60
#